data_AF-A0A444X8M3-F1
#
_entry.id   AF-A0A444X8M3-F1
#
_cell.length_a   1.000
_cell.length_b   1.000
_cell.length_c   1.000
_cell.angle_alpha   90.00
_cell.angle_beta   90.00
_cell.angle_gamma   90.00
#
_symmetry.space_group_name_H-M   'P 1'
#
loop_
_entity.id
_entity.type
_entity.pdbx_description
1 polymer ?
#
loop_
_entity_poly.entity_id
_entity_poly.type
_entity_poly.pdbx_seq_one_letter_code
_entity_poly.pdbx_strand_id
1 'polypeptide(L)'
;MHSFFNKFITRNNSLIQFVKQYDNCLGSREQAERESDAADFHTVIPCATKSSIEAQFQDVYTHQKFREVQAQFRGKANCITRLTNFALGYSVYEVGEQVFSSIFNKFVVTYDSVAAEVKCQCLLFESRGILCCHALSVLSFERVSQVSPRYILKRWNNKVKEVTHTHIKRSHDEPLLEPRSKRFDQLVFCSQNICKFTSESEELTAILHRAYDNVMVEMESLKAKRKGTSFLSHEDANLESVNELQSPPRI
;
A
#
# COMPACT_ATOMS: atom_id res chain seq x y z
N MET A 1 -16.27 -3.15 12.18
CA MET A 1 -16.17 -3.12 10.71
C MET A 1 -15.31 -1.92 10.33
N HIS A 2 -14.17 -2.11 9.66
CA HIS A 2 -13.19 -1.04 9.39
C HIS A 2 -13.81 0.06 8.52
N SER A 3 -13.56 1.35 8.81
CA SER A 3 -14.17 2.51 8.12
C SER A 3 -14.03 2.48 6.59
N PHE A 4 -13.00 1.78 6.10
CA PHE A 4 -12.74 1.50 4.69
C PHE A 4 -13.87 0.71 3.99
N PHE A 5 -14.46 -0.27 4.67
CA PHE A 5 -15.52 -1.13 4.10
C PHE A 5 -16.88 -0.43 4.02
N ASN A 6 -17.11 0.58 4.86
CA ASN A 6 -18.39 1.31 4.88
C ASN A 6 -18.65 2.07 3.57
N LYS A 7 -17.62 2.32 2.74
CA LYS A 7 -17.78 2.94 1.41
C LYS A 7 -18.38 1.98 0.37
N PHE A 8 -18.28 0.67 0.58
CA PHE A 8 -18.62 -0.35 -0.41
C PHE A 8 -19.72 -1.31 0.09
N ILE A 9 -19.85 -1.47 1.41
CA ILE A 9 -20.74 -2.45 2.02
C ILE A 9 -21.86 -1.73 2.78
N THR A 10 -23.08 -1.81 2.25
CA THR A 10 -24.31 -1.36 2.92
C THR A 10 -25.03 -2.55 3.55
N ARG A 11 -25.81 -2.29 4.62
CA ARG A 11 -26.49 -3.31 5.44
C ARG A 11 -27.47 -4.21 4.65
N ASN A 12 -27.86 -3.81 3.44
CA ASN A 12 -28.88 -4.48 2.62
C ASN A 12 -28.31 -5.25 1.40
N ASN A 13 -26.99 -5.44 1.30
CA ASN A 13 -26.41 -6.22 0.21
C ASN A 13 -26.75 -7.71 0.34
N SER A 14 -27.18 -8.35 -0.75
CA SER A 14 -27.25 -9.82 -0.81
C SER A 14 -25.85 -10.42 -0.67
N LEU A 15 -25.74 -11.69 -0.27
CA LEU A 15 -24.44 -12.36 -0.08
C LEU A 15 -23.55 -12.29 -1.34
N ILE A 16 -24.16 -12.39 -2.53
CA ILE A 16 -23.45 -12.28 -3.82
C ILE A 16 -22.95 -10.85 -4.05
N GLN A 17 -23.75 -9.83 -3.72
CA GLN A 17 -23.33 -8.44 -3.80
C GLN A 17 -22.25 -8.11 -2.77
N PHE A 18 -22.32 -8.69 -1.58
CA PHE A 18 -21.29 -8.55 -0.55
C PHE A 18 -19.94 -9.08 -1.04
N VAL A 19 -19.90 -10.29 -1.60
CA VAL A 19 -18.66 -10.88 -2.14
C VAL A 19 -18.09 -10.00 -3.26
N LYS A 20 -18.93 -9.57 -4.22
CA LYS A 20 -18.48 -8.68 -5.30
C LYS A 20 -17.95 -7.34 -4.79
N GLN A 21 -18.64 -6.72 -3.83
CA GLN A 21 -18.20 -5.45 -3.23
C GLN A 21 -16.94 -5.61 -2.38
N TYR A 22 -16.79 -6.75 -1.71
CA TYR A 22 -15.59 -7.10 -0.98
C TYR A 22 -14.38 -7.24 -1.92
N ASP A 23 -14.53 -7.95 -3.03
CA ASP A 23 -13.48 -8.11 -4.04
C ASP A 23 -13.11 -6.76 -4.68
N ASN A 24 -14.10 -5.92 -5.00
CA ASN A 24 -13.86 -4.56 -5.51
C ASN A 24 -13.13 -3.68 -4.49
N CYS A 25 -13.50 -3.80 -3.21
CA CYS A 25 -12.88 -3.07 -2.11
C CYS A 25 -11.41 -3.50 -1.92
N LEU A 26 -11.14 -4.80 -2.01
CA LEU A 26 -9.77 -5.34 -2.01
C LEU A 26 -8.98 -4.87 -3.22
N GLY A 27 -9.53 -4.95 -4.43
CA GLY A 27 -8.87 -4.51 -5.66
C GLY A 27 -8.58 -3.00 -5.66
N SER A 28 -9.49 -2.18 -5.15
CA SER A 28 -9.26 -0.73 -4.98
C SER A 28 -8.15 -0.44 -3.97
N ARG A 29 -8.06 -1.22 -2.88
CA ARG A 29 -6.98 -1.08 -1.90
C ARG A 29 -5.65 -1.46 -2.53
N GLU A 30 -5.58 -2.64 -3.16
CA GLU A 30 -4.37 -3.12 -3.86
C GLU A 30 -3.92 -2.13 -4.95
N GLN A 31 -4.86 -1.47 -5.65
CA GLN A 31 -4.54 -0.44 -6.63
C GLN A 31 -3.95 0.82 -6.01
N ALA A 32 -4.57 1.36 -4.96
CA ALA A 32 -4.03 2.52 -4.24
C ALA A 32 -2.65 2.22 -3.65
N GLU A 33 -2.44 0.99 -3.20
CA GLU A 33 -1.15 0.49 -2.73
C GLU A 33 -0.13 0.45 -3.89
N ARG A 34 -0.50 -0.06 -5.07
CA ARG A 34 0.36 -0.02 -6.27
C ARG A 34 0.71 1.39 -6.72
N GLU A 35 -0.24 2.31 -6.69
CA GLU A 35 -0.01 3.72 -7.08
C GLU A 35 0.91 4.43 -6.09
N SER A 36 0.76 4.16 -4.78
CA SER A 36 1.68 4.67 -3.76
C SER A 36 3.08 4.07 -3.92
N ASP A 37 3.19 2.76 -4.14
CA ASP A 37 4.47 2.08 -4.35
C ASP A 37 5.17 2.59 -5.63
N ALA A 38 4.42 2.87 -6.70
CA ALA A 38 4.94 3.42 -7.96
C ALA A 38 5.36 4.89 -7.86
N ALA A 39 4.63 5.70 -7.08
CA ALA A 39 5.02 7.07 -6.81
C ALA A 39 6.32 7.15 -5.98
N ASP A 40 6.52 6.17 -5.09
CA ASP A 40 7.66 6.09 -4.20
C ASP A 40 8.79 5.18 -4.73
N PHE A 41 8.74 4.76 -6.00
CA PHE A 41 9.62 3.72 -6.58
C PHE A 41 11.12 4.03 -6.47
N HIS A 42 11.47 5.31 -6.39
CA HIS A 42 12.85 5.78 -6.26
C HIS A 42 13.29 6.00 -4.80
N THR A 43 12.41 5.80 -3.82
CA THR A 43 12.68 6.09 -2.41
C THR A 43 12.69 4.82 -1.59
N VAL A 44 13.83 4.48 -1.00
CA VAL A 44 13.91 3.37 -0.04
C VAL A 44 13.48 3.91 1.33
N ILE A 45 12.47 3.30 1.95
CA ILE A 45 12.12 3.60 3.35
C ILE A 45 13.26 3.11 4.24
N PRO A 46 13.99 3.98 4.97
CA PRO A 46 15.10 3.56 5.80
C PRO A 46 14.62 2.72 6.99
N CYS A 47 15.43 1.76 7.43
CA CYS A 47 15.18 1.02 8.66
C CYS A 47 15.14 1.96 9.87
N ALA A 48 14.21 1.69 10.80
CA ALA A 48 14.07 2.43 12.05
C ALA A 48 15.12 2.01 13.08
N THR A 49 15.68 0.81 12.94
CA THR A 49 16.69 0.24 13.82
C THR A 49 17.89 -0.28 13.02
N LYS A 50 18.96 -0.65 13.71
CA LYS A 50 20.12 -1.34 13.11
C LYS A 50 19.95 -2.86 13.03
N SER A 51 18.72 -3.38 13.15
CA SER A 51 18.47 -4.81 13.11
C SER A 51 18.63 -5.35 11.69
N SER A 52 19.45 -6.39 11.53
CA SER A 52 19.58 -7.12 10.27
C SER A 52 18.29 -7.83 9.84
N ILE A 53 17.43 -8.21 10.80
CA ILE A 53 16.10 -8.75 10.50
C ILE A 53 15.22 -7.67 9.86
N GLU A 54 15.30 -6.42 10.33
CA GLU A 54 14.55 -5.31 9.73
C GLU A 54 14.99 -5.06 8.28
N ALA A 55 16.30 -5.03 8.04
CA ALA A 55 16.86 -4.91 6.69
C ALA A 55 16.42 -6.08 5.78
N GLN A 56 16.30 -7.29 6.33
CA GLN A 56 15.81 -8.45 5.58
C GLN A 56 14.37 -8.26 5.09
N PHE A 57 13.51 -7.64 5.89
CA PHE A 57 12.15 -7.28 5.47
C PHE A 57 12.14 -6.08 4.52
N GLN A 58 13.05 -5.11 4.69
CA GLN A 58 13.16 -3.93 3.82
C GLN A 58 13.46 -4.29 2.36
N ASP A 59 14.34 -5.27 2.10
CA ASP A 59 14.68 -5.69 0.73
C ASP A 59 13.53 -6.41 0.01
N VAL A 60 12.63 -7.05 0.76
CA VAL A 60 11.61 -7.92 0.19
C VAL A 60 10.23 -7.27 0.17
N TYR A 61 9.83 -6.56 1.23
CA TYR A 61 8.45 -6.13 1.41
C TYR A 61 8.12 -4.84 0.67
N THR A 62 6.85 -4.70 0.24
CA THR A 62 6.33 -3.42 -0.25
C THR A 62 6.43 -2.34 0.84
N HIS A 63 6.47 -1.06 0.44
CA HIS A 63 6.64 0.05 1.36
C HIS A 63 5.61 0.08 2.49
N GLN A 64 4.33 -0.06 2.14
CA GLN A 64 3.26 -0.10 3.12
C GLN A 64 3.45 -1.27 4.10
N LYS A 65 3.77 -2.46 3.59
CA LYS A 65 3.93 -3.64 4.46
C LYS A 65 5.16 -3.51 5.35
N PHE A 66 6.24 -2.95 4.82
CA PHE A 66 7.44 -2.64 5.58
C PHE A 66 7.14 -1.63 6.70
N ARG A 67 6.30 -0.60 6.48
CA ARG A 67 5.88 0.31 7.57
C ARG A 67 5.16 -0.42 8.71
N GLU A 68 4.35 -1.44 8.42
CA GLU A 68 3.73 -2.29 9.47
C GLU A 68 4.79 -3.05 10.25
N VAL A 69 5.83 -3.59 9.57
CA VAL A 69 6.97 -4.25 10.21
C VAL A 69 7.72 -3.25 11.11
N GLN A 70 8.00 -2.05 10.63
CA GLN A 70 8.67 -1.02 11.43
C GLN A 70 7.91 -0.65 12.69
N ALA A 71 6.57 -0.63 12.64
CA ALA A 71 5.75 -0.40 13.83
C ALA A 71 6.01 -1.47 14.91
N GLN A 72 6.18 -2.74 14.52
CA GLN A 72 6.53 -3.82 15.45
C GLN A 72 7.96 -3.67 15.98
N PHE A 73 8.92 -3.26 15.14
CA PHE A 73 10.29 -2.96 15.59
C PHE A 73 10.36 -1.81 16.59
N ARG A 74 9.56 -0.76 16.42
CA ARG A 74 9.45 0.34 17.39
C ARG A 74 8.76 -0.13 18.68
N GLY A 75 7.66 -0.88 18.56
CA GLY A 75 6.93 -1.43 19.71
C GLY A 75 7.76 -2.37 20.59
N LYS A 76 8.78 -3.03 20.01
CA LYS A 76 9.74 -3.83 20.75
C LYS A 76 10.43 -3.04 21.88
N ALA A 77 10.64 -1.73 21.75
CA ALA A 77 11.23 -0.90 22.80
C ALA A 77 10.40 -0.88 24.10
N ASN A 78 9.09 -1.16 24.00
CA ASN A 78 8.18 -1.24 25.14
C ASN A 78 8.05 -2.66 25.69
N CYS A 79 8.81 -3.63 25.16
CA CYS A 79 8.76 -5.03 25.58
C CYS A 79 9.86 -5.34 26.59
N ILE A 80 9.47 -5.95 27.71
CA ILE A 80 10.38 -6.53 28.70
C ILE A 80 10.31 -8.06 28.56
N THR A 81 11.42 -8.67 28.19
CA THR A 81 11.52 -10.12 27.93
C THR A 81 12.16 -10.83 29.11
N ARG A 82 11.53 -11.89 29.60
CA ARG A 82 12.04 -12.74 30.68
C ARG A 82 11.99 -14.21 30.25
N LEU A 83 13.14 -14.89 30.30
CA LEU A 83 13.19 -16.35 30.13
C LEU A 83 12.50 -17.02 31.32
N THR A 84 11.55 -17.91 31.06
CA THR A 84 10.82 -18.65 32.10
C THR A 84 11.19 -20.12 32.14
N ASN A 85 11.48 -20.72 30.99
CA ASN A 85 11.89 -22.12 30.91
C ASN A 85 12.82 -22.35 29.72
N PHE A 86 13.74 -23.30 29.86
CA PHE A 86 14.63 -23.74 28.79
C PHE A 86 14.89 -25.25 28.91
N ALA A 87 14.59 -25.99 27.85
CA ALA A 87 14.85 -27.43 27.78
C ALA A 87 15.15 -27.87 26.35
N LEU A 88 16.25 -28.61 26.15
CA LEU A 88 16.59 -29.28 24.88
C LEU A 88 16.54 -28.36 23.64
N GLY A 89 16.98 -27.11 23.77
CA GLY A 89 16.97 -26.15 22.65
C GLY A 89 15.61 -25.45 22.42
N TYR A 90 14.64 -25.69 23.30
CA TYR A 90 13.35 -25.02 23.33
C TYR A 90 13.28 -24.04 24.51
N SER A 91 13.10 -22.77 24.22
CA SER A 91 13.01 -21.67 25.17
C SER A 91 11.56 -21.18 25.28
N VAL A 92 11.10 -20.91 26.51
CA VAL A 92 9.83 -20.24 26.77
C VAL A 92 10.10 -18.91 27.48
N TYR A 93 9.46 -17.86 26.99
CA TYR A 93 9.60 -16.49 27.45
C TYR A 93 8.25 -15.92 27.88
N GLU A 94 8.26 -15.14 28.95
CA GLU A 94 7.21 -14.18 29.26
C GLU A 94 7.67 -12.81 28.76
N VAL A 95 6.88 -12.21 27.87
CA VAL A 95 7.12 -10.85 27.36
C VAL A 95 6.02 -9.93 27.89
N GLY A 96 6.42 -8.95 28.70
CA GLY A 96 5.55 -7.87 29.14
C GLY A 96 5.64 -6.70 28.18
N GLU A 97 4.55 -6.36 27.49
CA GLU A 97 4.45 -5.15 26.67
C GLU A 97 3.84 -4.02 27.49
N GLN A 98 4.59 -2.93 27.65
CA GLN A 98 4.11 -1.73 28.32
C GLN A 98 3.09 -1.01 27.44
N VAL A 99 1.84 -0.94 27.89
CA VAL A 99 0.75 -0.24 27.18
C VAL A 99 0.53 1.15 27.79
N PHE A 100 0.69 1.26 29.11
CA PHE A 100 0.64 2.50 29.88
C PHE A 100 1.68 2.43 31.01
N SER A 101 2.00 3.56 31.64
CA SER A 101 3.08 3.72 32.64
C SER A 101 3.38 2.47 33.48
N SER A 102 2.38 1.86 34.12
CA SER A 102 2.52 0.63 34.94
C SER A 102 1.70 -0.57 34.44
N ILE A 103 1.02 -0.46 33.29
CA ILE A 103 0.17 -1.54 32.76
C ILE A 103 0.95 -2.31 31.71
N PHE A 104 1.16 -3.60 31.99
CA PHE A 104 1.83 -4.54 31.11
C PHE A 104 0.88 -5.64 30.66
N ASN A 105 0.74 -5.79 29.35
CA ASN A 105 0.12 -6.99 28.79
C ASN A 105 1.18 -8.08 28.70
N LYS A 106 0.85 -9.28 29.19
CA LYS A 106 1.78 -10.41 29.21
C LYS A 106 1.47 -11.37 28.07
N PHE A 107 2.51 -11.76 27.37
CA PHE A 107 2.44 -12.71 26.27
C PHE A 107 3.46 -13.81 26.48
N VAL A 108 3.04 -15.04 26.18
CA VAL A 108 3.96 -16.18 26.12
C VAL A 108 4.54 -16.26 24.71
N VAL A 109 5.86 -16.35 24.64
CA VAL A 109 6.60 -16.54 23.40
C VAL A 109 7.48 -17.77 23.54
N THR A 110 7.49 -18.60 22.51
CA THR A 110 8.31 -19.82 22.46
C THR A 110 9.31 -19.69 21.33
N TYR A 111 10.51 -20.21 21.55
CA TYR A 111 11.58 -20.22 20.56
C TYR A 111 12.22 -21.61 20.51
N ASP A 112 12.21 -22.21 19.33
CA ASP A 112 12.91 -23.44 19.02
C ASP A 112 14.20 -23.09 18.26
N SER A 113 15.34 -23.27 18.93
CA SER A 113 16.65 -22.99 18.36
C SER A 113 17.05 -23.96 17.24
N VAL A 114 16.53 -25.19 17.26
CA VAL A 114 16.82 -26.22 16.26
C VAL A 114 16.01 -25.96 15.00
N ALA A 115 14.71 -25.68 15.14
CA ALA A 115 13.84 -25.35 14.02
C ALA A 115 13.99 -23.89 13.53
N ALA A 116 14.72 -23.05 14.28
CA ALA A 116 14.80 -21.60 14.10
C ALA A 116 13.40 -20.96 14.02
N GLU A 117 12.53 -21.36 14.94
CA GLU A 117 11.10 -21.03 14.93
C GLU A 117 10.71 -20.26 16.20
N VAL A 118 10.08 -19.11 16.03
CA VAL A 118 9.46 -18.32 17.09
C VAL A 118 7.93 -18.34 16.95
N LYS A 119 7.22 -18.57 18.06
CA LYS A 119 5.74 -18.45 18.12
C LYS A 119 5.34 -17.56 19.28
N CYS A 120 4.42 -16.64 19.03
CA CYS A 120 3.86 -15.77 20.06
C CYS A 120 2.37 -16.04 20.23
N GLN A 121 1.91 -16.03 21.47
CA GLN A 121 0.49 -16.15 21.84
C GLN A 121 -0.41 -15.08 21.19
N CYS A 122 0.13 -13.94 20.76
CA CYS A 122 -0.68 -12.88 20.14
C CYS A 122 -1.12 -13.19 18.70
N LEU A 123 -0.54 -14.23 18.08
CA LEU A 123 -0.91 -14.74 16.74
C LEU A 123 -0.87 -13.69 15.61
N LEU A 124 -0.05 -12.64 15.75
CA LEU A 124 0.05 -11.59 14.73
C LEU A 124 0.61 -12.13 13.41
N PHE A 125 1.52 -13.11 13.48
CA PHE A 125 2.09 -13.71 12.28
C PHE A 125 1.05 -14.55 11.54
N GLU A 126 0.29 -15.35 12.26
CA GLU A 126 -0.77 -16.21 11.72
C GLU A 126 -1.89 -15.36 11.10
N SER A 127 -2.27 -14.26 11.76
CA SER A 127 -3.35 -13.38 11.30
C SER A 127 -2.93 -12.38 10.21
N ARG A 128 -1.73 -11.80 10.28
CA ARG A 128 -1.28 -10.70 9.39
C ARG A 128 0.00 -10.98 8.62
N GLY A 129 0.68 -12.08 8.91
CA GLY A 129 1.96 -12.45 8.29
C GLY A 129 3.12 -11.56 8.71
N ILE A 130 3.07 -10.96 9.91
CA ILE A 130 4.10 -10.09 10.46
C ILE A 130 4.51 -10.59 11.84
N LEU A 131 5.81 -10.66 12.11
CA LEU A 131 6.33 -10.91 13.45
C LEU A 131 5.99 -9.76 14.39
N CYS A 132 5.35 -10.05 15.51
CA CYS A 132 5.01 -9.04 16.51
C CYS A 132 6.24 -8.52 17.27
N CYS A 133 6.08 -7.38 17.93
CA CYS A 133 7.07 -6.83 18.85
C CYS A 133 7.55 -7.84 19.89
N HIS A 134 6.68 -8.72 20.40
CA HIS A 134 7.05 -9.75 21.38
C HIS A 134 8.00 -10.79 20.81
N ALA A 135 7.69 -11.34 19.63
CA ALA A 135 8.54 -12.29 18.93
C ALA A 135 9.88 -11.65 18.54
N LEU A 136 9.86 -10.41 18.04
CA LEU A 136 11.07 -9.65 17.72
C LEU A 136 11.93 -9.38 18.98
N SER A 137 11.29 -9.18 20.14
CA SER A 137 11.98 -9.01 21.41
C SER A 137 12.73 -10.28 21.81
N VAL A 138 12.08 -11.45 21.71
CA VAL A 138 12.72 -12.76 21.96
C VAL A 138 13.84 -13.05 20.96
N LEU A 139 13.62 -12.84 19.66
CA LEU A 139 14.67 -13.03 18.64
C LEU A 139 15.91 -12.17 18.93
N SER A 140 15.71 -10.98 19.48
CA SER A 140 16.81 -10.10 19.87
C SER A 140 17.50 -10.55 21.16
N PHE A 141 16.74 -11.10 22.11
CA PHE A 141 17.28 -11.72 23.32
C PHE A 141 18.17 -12.93 22.97
N GLU A 142 17.70 -13.77 22.03
CA GLU A 142 18.40 -14.93 21.48
C GLU A 142 19.50 -14.55 20.47
N ARG A 143 19.72 -13.24 20.22
CA ARG A 143 20.74 -12.70 19.29
C ARG A 143 20.63 -13.24 17.87
N VAL A 144 19.42 -13.56 17.42
CA VAL A 144 19.14 -13.99 16.06
C VAL A 144 19.33 -12.80 15.11
N SER A 145 20.19 -12.96 14.11
CA SER A 145 20.48 -11.93 13.11
C SER A 145 19.59 -12.04 11.86
N GLN A 146 19.05 -13.22 11.57
CA GLN A 146 18.21 -13.46 10.41
C GLN A 146 17.07 -14.40 10.76
N VAL A 147 15.89 -14.12 10.23
CA VAL A 147 14.74 -15.01 10.41
C VAL A 147 14.72 -16.07 9.32
N SER A 148 14.17 -17.23 9.64
CA SER A 148 13.92 -18.28 8.65
C SER A 148 13.02 -17.75 7.51
N PRO A 149 13.23 -18.17 6.25
CA PRO A 149 12.40 -17.78 5.10
C PRO A 149 10.90 -18.01 5.30
N ARG A 150 10.50 -18.90 6.22
CA ARG A 150 9.10 -19.12 6.61
C ARG A 150 8.38 -17.83 7.06
N TYR A 151 9.11 -16.87 7.60
CA TYR A 151 8.57 -15.59 8.07
C TYR A 151 8.54 -14.50 6.98
N ILE A 152 9.11 -14.78 5.81
CA ILE A 152 9.16 -13.88 4.65
C ILE A 152 8.12 -14.36 3.64
N LEU A 153 6.93 -13.77 3.68
CA LEU A 153 5.82 -14.24 2.85
C LEU A 153 5.86 -13.65 1.45
N LYS A 154 5.84 -14.53 0.43
CA LYS A 154 5.88 -14.15 -0.99
C LYS A 154 4.79 -13.16 -1.42
N ARG A 155 3.60 -13.23 -0.81
CA ARG A 155 2.47 -12.33 -1.13
C ARG A 155 2.77 -10.85 -0.84
N TRP A 156 3.73 -10.57 0.03
CA TRP A 156 4.15 -9.22 0.40
C TRP A 156 5.38 -8.75 -0.37
N ASN A 157 5.90 -9.58 -1.28
CA ASN A 157 7.14 -9.31 -2.00
C ASN A 157 6.93 -8.27 -3.11
N ASN A 158 7.74 -7.22 -3.09
CA ASN A 158 7.78 -6.19 -4.13
C ASN A 158 8.22 -6.77 -5.49
N LYS A 159 9.11 -7.76 -5.49
CA LYS A 159 9.72 -8.37 -6.69
C LYS A 159 8.78 -9.33 -7.44
N VAL A 160 7.67 -9.77 -6.85
CA VAL A 160 6.70 -10.65 -7.52
C VAL A 160 5.80 -9.88 -8.50
N LYS A 161 5.56 -8.58 -8.26
CA LYS A 161 4.83 -7.73 -9.23
C LYS A 161 5.62 -7.46 -10.51
N GLU A 162 6.94 -7.65 -10.51
CA GLU A 162 7.80 -7.46 -11.69
C GLU A 162 7.78 -8.67 -12.65
N VAL A 163 7.57 -9.90 -12.14
CA VAL A 163 7.64 -11.13 -12.96
C VAL A 163 6.27 -11.64 -13.39
N THR A 164 5.20 -11.50 -12.57
CA THR A 164 3.88 -12.09 -12.91
C THR A 164 3.07 -11.32 -13.95
N HIS A 165 3.52 -10.16 -14.41
CA HIS A 165 2.85 -9.41 -15.47
C HIS A 165 3.23 -9.87 -16.90
N THR A 166 4.20 -10.78 -17.03
CA THR A 166 4.64 -11.25 -18.36
C THR A 166 3.79 -12.39 -18.94
N HIS A 167 3.02 -13.14 -18.15
CA HIS A 167 2.30 -14.33 -18.65
C HIS A 167 0.94 -14.61 -18.00
N ILE A 168 0.07 -13.60 -17.87
CA ILE A 168 -1.36 -13.88 -17.73
C ILE A 168 -2.10 -13.25 -18.91
N LYS A 169 -2.28 -14.08 -19.94
CA LYS A 169 -3.34 -13.89 -20.93
C LYS A 169 -4.65 -13.94 -20.14
N ARG A 170 -5.15 -12.78 -19.70
CA ARG A 170 -6.46 -12.68 -19.03
C ARG A 170 -7.52 -13.07 -20.06
N SER A 171 -7.96 -14.31 -19.97
CA SER A 171 -9.18 -14.78 -20.63
C SER A 171 -10.36 -13.96 -20.14
N HIS A 172 -11.19 -13.59 -21.10
CA HIS A 172 -12.44 -12.84 -21.00
C HIS A 172 -13.25 -13.12 -19.73
N ASP A 173 -13.23 -12.16 -18.81
CA ASP A 173 -14.41 -11.58 -18.20
C ASP A 173 -13.93 -10.30 -17.50
N GLU A 174 -14.20 -9.17 -18.14
CA GLU A 174 -13.67 -7.87 -17.73
C GLU A 174 -14.46 -7.36 -16.51
N PRO A 175 -13.85 -7.30 -15.31
CA PRO A 175 -14.47 -6.55 -14.22
C PRO A 175 -14.54 -5.10 -14.69
N LEU A 176 -15.64 -4.41 -14.37
CA LEU A 176 -15.82 -2.98 -14.63
C LEU A 176 -14.82 -2.18 -13.78
N LEU A 177 -13.54 -2.22 -14.16
CA LEU A 177 -12.51 -1.33 -13.66
C LEU A 177 -12.88 0.08 -14.09
N GLU A 178 -12.87 0.99 -13.12
CA GLU A 178 -13.06 2.43 -13.32
C GLU A 178 -12.28 2.92 -14.57
N PRO A 179 -12.87 3.73 -15.47
CA PRO A 179 -12.24 4.21 -16.70
C PRO A 179 -10.88 4.91 -16.50
N ARG A 180 -10.57 5.34 -15.27
CA ARG A 180 -9.27 5.87 -14.87
C ARG A 180 -8.22 4.77 -14.67
N SER A 181 -8.58 3.64 -14.04
CA SER A 181 -7.67 2.53 -13.76
C SER A 181 -7.16 1.89 -15.06
N LYS A 182 -8.03 1.69 -16.06
CA LYS A 182 -7.60 1.18 -17.38
C LYS A 182 -6.58 2.10 -18.05
N ARG A 183 -6.78 3.42 -17.99
CA ARG A 183 -5.84 4.40 -18.54
C ARG A 183 -4.51 4.41 -17.80
N PHE A 184 -4.52 4.27 -16.48
CA PHE A 184 -3.31 4.19 -15.67
C PHE A 184 -2.49 2.92 -15.99
N ASP A 185 -3.14 1.75 -16.00
CA ASP A 185 -2.47 0.47 -16.31
C ASP A 185 -1.84 0.48 -17.71
N GLN A 186 -2.53 1.06 -18.71
CA GLN A 186 -1.99 1.24 -20.05
C GLN A 186 -0.77 2.16 -20.08
N LEU A 187 -0.80 3.28 -19.34
CA LEU A 187 0.32 4.21 -19.26
C LEU A 187 1.56 3.56 -18.59
N VAL A 188 1.35 2.81 -17.51
CA VAL A 188 2.43 2.07 -16.82
C VAL A 188 3.04 1.02 -17.74
N PHE A 189 2.21 0.27 -18.47
CA PHE A 189 2.69 -0.71 -19.44
C PHE A 189 3.54 -0.07 -20.55
N CYS A 190 3.06 1.04 -21.12
CA CYS A 190 3.79 1.77 -22.17
C CYS A 190 5.10 2.37 -21.64
N SER A 191 5.09 2.95 -20.44
CA SER A 191 6.30 3.57 -19.86
C SER A 191 7.36 2.53 -19.54
N GLN A 192 6.99 1.35 -19.03
CA GLN A 192 7.93 0.27 -18.75
C GLN A 192 8.73 -0.17 -19.98
N ASN A 193 8.06 -0.29 -21.14
CA ASN A 193 8.73 -0.67 -22.38
C ASN A 193 9.74 0.38 -22.84
N ILE A 194 9.37 1.67 -22.73
CA ILE A 194 10.23 2.78 -23.13
C ILE A 194 11.42 2.91 -22.16
N CYS A 195 11.18 2.87 -20.84
CA CYS A 195 12.23 2.94 -19.83
C CYS A 195 13.25 1.81 -19.97
N LYS A 196 12.79 0.59 -20.26
CA LYS A 196 13.69 -0.56 -20.51
C LYS A 196 14.61 -0.28 -21.68
N PHE A 197 14.07 0.18 -22.81
CA PHE A 197 14.84 0.50 -24.00
C PHE A 197 15.83 1.67 -23.79
N THR A 198 15.41 2.73 -23.11
CA THR A 198 16.26 3.92 -22.93
C THR A 198 17.33 3.73 -21.87
N SER A 199 17.12 2.84 -20.89
CA SER A 199 18.09 2.57 -19.81
C SER A 199 19.42 1.98 -20.28
N GLU A 200 19.48 1.51 -21.52
CA GLU A 200 20.70 0.96 -22.14
C GLU A 200 21.67 2.05 -22.62
N SER A 201 21.25 3.32 -22.67
CA SER A 201 22.09 4.45 -23.11
C SER A 201 21.79 5.72 -22.32
N GLU A 202 22.86 6.37 -21.86
CA GLU A 202 22.79 7.65 -21.15
C GLU A 202 22.20 8.76 -22.03
N GLU A 203 22.54 8.75 -23.33
CA GLU A 203 21.98 9.70 -24.32
C GLU A 203 20.47 9.49 -24.52
N LEU A 204 20.02 8.24 -24.64
CA LEU A 204 18.59 7.92 -24.80
C LEU A 204 17.78 8.25 -23.53
N THR A 205 18.37 8.01 -22.36
CA THR A 205 17.78 8.37 -21.08
C THR A 205 17.61 9.89 -20.96
N ALA A 206 18.60 10.68 -21.36
CA ALA A 206 18.51 12.14 -21.36
C ALA A 206 17.43 12.67 -22.32
N ILE A 207 17.26 12.03 -23.48
CA ILE A 207 16.17 12.36 -24.42
C ILE A 207 14.80 12.08 -23.81
N LEU A 208 14.65 10.93 -23.13
CA LEU A 208 13.39 10.56 -22.49
C LEU A 208 13.02 11.52 -21.36
N HIS A 209 13.98 11.90 -20.51
CA HIS A 209 13.75 12.87 -19.44
C HIS A 209 13.24 14.21 -19.99
N ARG A 210 13.91 14.74 -21.03
CA ARG A 210 13.47 15.99 -21.67
C ARG A 210 12.06 15.87 -22.26
N ALA A 211 11.74 14.73 -22.88
CA ALA A 211 10.42 14.49 -23.43
C ALA A 211 9.34 14.45 -22.34
N TYR A 212 9.61 13.80 -21.21
CA TYR A 212 8.70 13.78 -20.06
C TYR A 212 8.49 15.16 -19.46
N ASP A 213 9.54 15.96 -19.29
CA ASP A 213 9.42 17.33 -18.79
C ASP A 213 8.52 18.18 -19.70
N ASN A 214 8.72 18.09 -21.02
CA ASN A 214 7.90 18.81 -21.99
C ASN A 214 6.42 18.39 -21.95
N VAL A 215 6.16 17.08 -21.89
CA VAL A 215 4.79 16.54 -21.80
C VAL A 215 4.11 16.98 -20.50
N MET A 216 4.84 17.01 -19.39
CA MET A 216 4.31 17.48 -18.09
C MET A 216 3.90 18.95 -18.16
N VAL A 217 4.73 19.82 -18.75
CA VAL A 217 4.41 21.24 -18.95
C VAL A 217 3.17 21.41 -19.83
N GLU A 218 3.05 20.65 -20.92
CA GLU A 218 1.87 20.68 -21.78
C GLU A 218 0.59 20.27 -21.03
N MET A 219 0.65 19.17 -20.26
CA MET A 219 -0.49 18.69 -19.46
C MET A 219 -0.94 19.70 -18.41
N GLU A 220 0.00 20.37 -17.74
CA GLU A 220 -0.30 21.43 -16.77
C GLU A 220 -0.95 22.65 -17.45
N SER A 221 -0.46 23.04 -18.63
CA SER A 221 -1.04 24.14 -19.41
C SER A 221 -2.49 23.85 -19.84
N LEU A 222 -2.81 22.61 -20.23
CA LEU A 222 -4.17 22.19 -20.58
C LEU A 222 -5.10 22.19 -19.37
N LYS A 223 -4.58 21.79 -18.20
CA LYS A 223 -5.32 21.82 -16.94
C LYS A 223 -5.61 23.25 -16.49
N ALA A 224 -4.67 24.18 -16.68
CA ALA A 224 -4.86 25.60 -16.40
C ALA A 224 -5.88 26.25 -17.34
N LYS A 225 -5.80 25.97 -18.65
CA LYS A 225 -6.77 26.46 -19.65
C LYS A 225 -8.20 26.02 -19.34
N ARG A 226 -8.40 24.73 -18.99
CA ARG A 226 -9.73 24.23 -18.59
C ARG A 226 -10.31 24.90 -17.34
N LYS A 227 -9.46 25.33 -16.40
CA LYS A 227 -9.89 26.10 -15.22
C LYS A 227 -10.21 27.55 -15.56
N GLY A 228 -9.55 28.16 -16.55
CA GLY A 228 -9.84 29.52 -17.00
C GLY A 228 -11.14 29.63 -17.81
N THR A 229 -11.44 28.64 -18.66
CA THR A 229 -12.66 28.65 -19.48
C THR A 229 -13.95 28.50 -18.67
N SER A 230 -13.90 27.91 -17.47
CA SER A 230 -15.08 27.82 -16.59
C SER A 230 -15.47 29.13 -15.91
N PHE A 231 -14.60 30.15 -15.92
CA PHE A 231 -14.91 31.47 -15.34
C PHE A 231 -15.46 32.48 -16.36
N LEU A 232 -15.29 32.24 -17.68
CA LEU A 232 -15.72 33.17 -18.73
C LEU A 232 -17.14 32.93 -19.25
N SER A 233 -17.82 31.84 -18.84
CA SER A 233 -19.16 31.54 -19.34
C SER A 233 -20.30 32.18 -18.54
N HIS A 234 -20.02 33.15 -17.66
CA HIS A 234 -21.03 33.74 -16.76
C HIS A 234 -21.30 35.24 -16.96
N GLU A 235 -20.61 35.93 -17.88
CA GLU A 235 -20.81 37.38 -18.11
C GLU A 235 -21.46 37.77 -19.46
N ASP A 236 -21.64 36.88 -20.43
CA ASP A 236 -22.19 37.24 -21.75
C ASP A 236 -23.69 36.93 -21.93
N ALA A 237 -24.51 37.22 -20.91
CA ALA A 237 -25.97 37.16 -21.04
C ALA A 237 -26.67 38.32 -20.30
N ASN A 238 -26.24 39.55 -20.55
CA ASN A 238 -27.03 40.72 -20.17
C ASN A 238 -26.62 41.95 -21.00
N LEU A 239 -27.29 42.17 -22.14
CA LEU A 239 -27.99 43.43 -22.47
C LEU A 239 -28.42 43.47 -23.94
N GLU A 240 -29.70 43.79 -24.12
CA GLU A 240 -30.37 44.56 -25.19
C GLU A 240 -31.73 43.91 -25.47
N SER A 241 -32.89 44.57 -25.46
CA SER A 241 -33.34 45.93 -25.13
C SER A 241 -34.90 45.84 -25.10
N VAL A 242 -35.56 46.23 -24.01
CA VAL A 242 -36.48 47.40 -23.88
C VAL A 242 -37.63 47.52 -24.92
N ASN A 243 -38.86 47.62 -24.36
CA ASN A 243 -40.11 48.24 -24.89
C ASN A 243 -40.96 47.42 -25.92
N GLU A 244 -42.29 47.31 -25.86
CA GLU A 244 -43.34 48.29 -25.52
C GLU A 244 -44.65 47.71 -24.95
N LEU A 245 -45.27 48.59 -24.15
CA LEU A 245 -46.68 48.89 -23.88
C LEU A 245 -47.83 48.28 -24.74
N GLN A 246 -48.98 48.25 -24.06
CA GLN A 246 -50.39 48.26 -24.53
C GLN A 246 -51.15 46.93 -24.69
N SER A 247 -51.97 46.64 -23.67
CA SER A 247 -53.25 45.90 -23.71
C SER A 247 -54.28 46.57 -24.67
N PRO A 248 -55.53 46.08 -24.87
CA PRO A 248 -56.20 44.76 -24.70
C PRO A 248 -57.07 44.46 -26.00
N PRO A 249 -58.29 43.84 -26.06
CA PRO A 249 -59.14 43.15 -25.06
C PRO A 249 -60.01 41.94 -25.55
N ARG A 250 -60.88 41.47 -24.63
CA ARG A 250 -62.19 40.75 -24.81
C ARG A 250 -62.08 39.25 -25.18
N ILE A 251 -62.86 38.33 -24.60
CA ILE A 251 -64.14 38.31 -23.86
C ILE A 251 -63.99 37.41 -22.64
#